data_AF-A0A927R625-F1
#
_entry.id   AF-A0A927R625-F1
#
_cell.length_a   1.000
_cell.length_b   1.000
_cell.length_c   1.000
_cell.angle_alpha   90.00
_cell.angle_beta   90.00
_cell.angle_gamma   90.00
#
_symmetry.space_group_name_H-M   'P 1'
#
loop_
_entity.id
_entity.type
_entity.pdbx_description
1 polymer ?
#
loop_
_entity_poly.entity_id
_entity_poly.type
_entity_poly.pdbx_seq_one_letter_code
_entity_poly.pdbx_strand_id
1 'polypeptide(L)' 'MKTIAELEDFMTKPSSQLINDLRLVDGDILILGIGGKMGPTLAKMTKRALVWIKK' A
#
# COMPACT_ATOMS: atom_id res chain seq x y z
N MET A 1 -4.61 -18.77 -4.32
CA MET A 1 -5.70 -17.81 -4.10
C MET A 1 -6.91 -18.31 -4.85
N LYS A 2 -8.08 -18.32 -4.20
CA LYS A 2 -9.36 -18.82 -4.69
C LYS A 2 -10.41 -17.71 -4.82
N THR A 3 -10.20 -16.54 -4.19
CA THR A 3 -11.13 -15.41 -4.23
C THR A 3 -10.43 -14.10 -4.62
N ILE A 4 -11.19 -13.13 -5.11
CA ILE A 4 -10.69 -11.77 -5.39
C ILE A 4 -10.19 -11.11 -4.11
N ALA A 5 -10.86 -11.33 -2.99
CA ALA A 5 -10.44 -10.79 -1.70
C ALA A 5 -9.07 -11.33 -1.26
N GLU A 6 -8.80 -12.63 -1.44
CA GLU A 6 -7.49 -13.21 -1.17
C GLU A 6 -6.40 -12.64 -2.09
N LEU A 7 -6.73 -12.43 -3.37
CA LEU A 7 -5.80 -11.81 -4.32
C LEU A 7 -5.52 -10.36 -3.94
N GLU A 8 -6.54 -9.56 -3.63
CA GLU A 8 -6.36 -8.18 -3.19
C GLU A 8 -5.55 -8.12 -1.89
N ASP A 9 -5.79 -9.01 -0.93
CA ASP A 9 -5.04 -9.02 0.33
C ASP A 9 -3.55 -9.29 0.08
N PHE A 10 -3.25 -10.28 -0.76
CA PHE A 10 -1.89 -10.59 -1.17
C PHE A 10 -1.24 -9.41 -1.92
N MET A 11 -1.92 -8.87 -2.93
CA MET A 11 -1.40 -7.79 -3.78
C MET A 11 -1.20 -6.48 -3.03
N THR A 12 -1.87 -6.29 -1.88
CA THR A 12 -1.77 -5.06 -1.09
C THR A 12 -0.96 -5.25 0.19
N LYS A 13 -0.36 -6.42 0.42
CA LYS A 13 0.55 -6.65 1.54
C LYS A 13 1.87 -5.90 1.27
N PRO A 14 2.24 -4.91 2.10
CA PRO A 14 3.48 -4.17 1.89
C PRO A 14 4.71 -5.02 2.21
N SER A 15 5.80 -4.79 1.48
CA SER A 15 7.11 -5.36 1.81
C SER A 15 7.75 -4.62 2.98
N SER A 16 8.72 -5.25 3.65
CA SER A 16 9.52 -4.59 4.69
C SER A 16 10.33 -3.41 4.14
N GLN A 17 10.84 -3.53 2.91
CA GLN A 17 11.54 -2.45 2.20
C GLN A 17 10.64 -1.23 2.03
N LEU A 18 9.43 -1.42 1.50
CA LEU A 18 8.47 -0.33 1.33
C LEU A 18 8.14 0.35 2.67
N ILE A 19 7.96 -0.42 3.75
CA ILE A 19 7.72 0.14 5.08
C ILE A 19 8.91 0.99 5.52
N ASN A 20 10.13 0.50 5.37
CA ASN A 20 11.33 1.23 5.76
C ASN A 20 11.53 2.50 4.93
N ASP A 21 11.30 2.43 3.62
CA ASP A 21 11.40 3.60 2.74
C ASP A 21 10.38 4.66 3.13
N LEU A 22 9.12 4.26 3.39
CA LEU A 22 8.07 5.19 3.82
C LEU A 22 8.27 5.75 5.23
N ARG A 23 9.08 5.12 6.10
CA ARG A 23 9.47 5.70 7.41
C ARG A 23 10.37 6.93 7.26
N LEU A 24 11.09 7.02 6.16
CA LEU A 24 12.01 8.14 5.88
C LEU A 24 11.30 9.33 5.23
N VAL A 25 10.03 9.17 4.86
CA VAL A 25 9.24 10.24 4.24
C VAL A 25 8.59 11.07 5.34
N ASP A 26 9.05 12.31 5.49
CA ASP A 26 8.41 13.30 6.35
C ASP A 26 7.27 14.01 5.58
N GLY A 27 6.07 14.01 6.17
CA GLY A 27 4.90 14.71 5.66
C GLY A 27 3.86 13.80 4.99
N ASP A 28 3.04 14.39 4.12
CA ASP A 28 1.90 13.73 3.49
C ASP A 28 2.27 13.01 2.19
N ILE A 29 1.49 11.97 1.83
CA ILE A 29 1.66 11.20 0.60
C ILE A 29 0.48 11.45 -0.34
N LEU A 30 0.77 11.90 -1.56
CA LEU A 30 -0.20 12.07 -2.64
C LEU A 30 -0.04 10.95 -3.69
N ILE A 31 -1.15 10.30 -4.06
CA ILE A 31 -1.18 9.27 -5.11
C ILE A 31 -1.93 9.82 -6.32
N LEU A 32 -1.19 10.04 -7.42
CA LEU A 32 -1.76 10.52 -8.70
C LEU A 32 -2.25 9.34 -9.55
N GLY A 33 -3.34 9.55 -10.30
CA GLY A 33 -3.89 8.51 -11.18
C GLY A 33 -4.58 7.36 -10.44
N ILE A 34 -5.15 7.63 -9.25
CA ILE A 34 -5.75 6.61 -8.39
C ILE A 34 -6.88 5.80 -9.05
N GLY A 35 -7.58 6.38 -10.03
CA GLY A 35 -8.64 5.70 -10.77
C GLY A 35 -8.16 4.70 -11.82
N GLY A 36 -6.85 4.56 -12.03
CA GLY A 36 -6.29 3.58 -12.95
C GLY A 36 -6.42 2.14 -12.45
N LYS A 37 -6.20 1.15 -13.32
CA LYS A 37 -6.36 -0.29 -12.99
C LYS A 37 -5.61 -0.73 -11.73
N MET A 38 -4.39 -0.22 -11.55
CA MET A 38 -3.52 -0.55 -10.41
C MET A 38 -3.63 0.46 -9.26
N GLY A 39 -4.31 1.58 -9.48
CA GLY A 39 -4.36 2.70 -8.53
C GLY A 39 -4.95 2.28 -7.17
N PRO A 40 -6.14 1.67 -7.10
CA PRO A 40 -6.75 1.28 -5.83
C PRO A 40 -5.87 0.28 -5.05
N THR A 41 -5.24 -0.67 -5.75
CA THR A 41 -4.30 -1.63 -5.16
C THR A 41 -3.08 -0.91 -4.56
N LEU A 42 -2.48 0.03 -5.29
CA LEU A 42 -1.35 0.82 -4.80
C LEU A 42 -1.73 1.62 -3.55
N ALA A 43 -2.87 2.33 -3.56
CA ALA A 43 -3.29 3.09 -2.38
C ALA A 43 -3.59 2.22 -1.17
N LYS A 44 -4.24 1.05 -1.36
CA LYS A 44 -4.44 0.08 -0.28
C LYS A 44 -3.09 -0.37 0.29
N MET A 45 -2.11 -0.68 -0.56
CA MET A 45 -0.76 -1.08 -0.14
C MET A 45 -0.04 0.01 0.65
N THR A 46 -0.01 1.24 0.11
CA THR A 46 0.59 2.41 0.78
C THR A 46 -0.09 2.67 2.13
N LYS A 47 -1.42 2.67 2.19
CA LYS A 47 -2.16 2.87 3.45
C LYS A 47 -1.82 1.79 4.48
N ARG A 48 -1.75 0.52 4.06
CA ARG A 48 -1.34 -0.59 4.93
C ARG A 48 0.07 -0.35 5.46
N ALA A 49 1.04 -0.03 4.60
CA ALA A 49 2.42 0.27 5.02
C ALA A 49 2.48 1.36 6.10
N LEU A 50 1.75 2.46 5.93
CA LEU A 50 1.69 3.54 6.91
C LEU A 50 1.09 3.11 8.26
N VAL A 51 0.13 2.18 8.27
CA VAL A 51 -0.40 1.61 9.52
C VAL A 51 0.66 0.79 10.25
N TRP A 52 1.53 0.06 9.54
CA TRP A 52 2.65 -0.67 10.16
C TRP A 52 3.73 0.24 10.75
N ILE A 53 3.90 1.44 10.21
CA ILE A 53 4.85 2.43 10.75
C ILE A 53 4.36 3.00 12.08
N LYS A 54 3.04 3.17 12.22
CA LYS A 54 2.42 3.73 13.42
C LYS A 54 2.23 2.72 14.57
N LYS A 55 2.41 1.43 14.30
CA LYS A 55 2.43 0.37 15.33
C LYS A 55 3.85 0.20 15.84
#